data_AF-A0A0B7BZB5-F1
#
_entry.id   AF-A0A0B7BZB5-F1
#
_cell.length_a   1.000
_cell.length_b   1.000
_cell.length_c   1.000
_cell.angle_alpha   90.00
_cell.angle_beta   90.00
_cell.angle_gamma   90.00
#
_symmetry.space_group_name_H-M   'P 1'
#
loop_
_entity.id
_entity.type
_entity.pdbx_description
1 polymer ?
#
loop_
_entity_poly.entity_id
_entity_poly.type
_entity_poly.pdbx_seq_one_letter_code
_entity_poly.pdbx_strand_id
1 'polypeptide(L)'
;EIQAWVFVRLGVRILDKKVQLDKEEGAEKVFDAFISYSSKDEEFIAANLVPVLENGNRKYRLCVHYRDFPVGRNITDTIYRAIENSSRTILLLSV
;
A
#
# COMPACT_ATOMS: atom_id res chain seq x y z
N GLU A 1 -2.75 21.30 11.58
CA GLU A 1 -1.36 21.14 12.06
C GLU A 1 -0.90 19.72 11.73
N ILE A 2 0.15 19.57 10.92
CA ILE A 2 0.53 18.29 10.31
C ILE A 2 1.72 17.74 11.09
N GLN A 3 1.49 16.75 11.95
CA GLN A 3 2.58 16.06 12.64
C GLN A 3 3.16 14.98 11.71
N ALA A 4 4.20 15.35 10.99
CA ALA A 4 5.02 14.46 10.20
C ALA A 4 5.95 13.65 11.12
N TRP A 5 5.66 12.36 11.27
CA TRP A 5 6.57 11.42 11.95
C TRP A 5 7.32 10.61 10.89
N VAL A 6 8.50 11.11 10.50
CA VAL A 6 9.47 10.42 9.65
C VAL A 6 10.30 9.48 10.50
N PHE A 7 10.37 8.20 10.14
CA PHE A 7 11.43 7.30 10.60
C PHE A 7 12.23 6.84 9.38
N VAL A 8 13.45 7.36 9.31
CA VAL A 8 14.52 6.94 8.41
C VAL A 8 15.19 5.70 9.03
N ARG A 9 15.54 4.74 8.16
CA ARG A 9 16.38 3.54 8.37
C ARG A 9 15.68 2.33 9.04
N LEU A 10 15.45 1.27 8.27
CA LEU A 10 15.03 -0.08 8.69
C LEU A 10 13.64 -0.18 9.37
N GLY A 11 12.63 -0.69 8.64
CA GLY A 11 11.38 -1.18 9.24
C GLY A 11 10.13 -0.68 8.52
N VAL A 12 9.42 -1.61 7.88
CA VAL A 12 8.06 -1.40 7.35
C VAL A 12 7.17 -0.95 8.51
N ARG A 13 6.72 0.32 8.51
CA ARG A 13 5.84 0.83 9.54
C ARG A 13 4.41 0.78 9.05
N ILE A 14 3.68 -0.23 9.52
CA ILE A 14 2.27 -0.40 9.17
C ILE A 14 1.44 0.62 9.98
N LEU A 15 0.82 1.60 9.31
CA LEU A 15 -0.08 2.57 9.95
C LEU A 15 -1.40 1.88 10.34
N ASP A 16 -1.65 1.73 11.64
CA ASP A 16 -2.83 1.04 12.20
C ASP A 16 -4.08 1.92 12.39
N LYS A 17 -3.92 3.25 12.49
CA LYS A 17 -5.01 4.16 12.88
C LYS A 17 -6.19 4.21 11.90
N LYS A 18 -5.96 3.97 10.60
CA LYS A 18 -7.00 4.03 9.57
C LYS A 18 -7.97 2.83 9.65
N VAL A 19 -7.47 1.66 10.06
CA VAL A 19 -8.24 0.41 10.16
C VAL A 19 -9.31 0.47 11.26
N GLN A 20 -9.11 1.26 12.31
CA GLN A 20 -10.12 1.46 13.35
C GLN A 20 -11.28 2.34 12.86
N LEU A 21 -10.99 3.42 12.13
CA LEU A 21 -12.00 4.31 11.58
C LEU A 21 -12.82 3.65 10.46
N ASP A 22 -12.17 2.94 9.53
CA ASP A 22 -12.86 2.22 8.44
C ASP A 22 -13.79 1.10 8.98
N LYS A 23 -13.45 0.50 10.13
CA LYS A 23 -14.30 -0.49 10.81
C LYS A 23 -15.55 0.11 11.45
N GLU A 24 -15.47 1.34 11.94
CA GLU A 24 -16.60 2.06 12.54
C GLU A 24 -17.60 2.54 11.48
N GLU A 25 -17.15 2.81 10.25
CA GLU A 25 -18.00 3.18 9.12
C GLU A 25 -18.58 1.98 8.34
N GLY A 26 -18.21 0.74 8.70
CA GLY A 26 -18.72 -0.48 8.06
C GLY A 26 -18.28 -0.68 6.60
N ALA A 27 -17.35 0.14 6.09
CA ALA A 27 -16.87 0.06 4.73
C ALA A 27 -15.69 -0.92 4.62
N GLU A 28 -15.97 -2.15 4.15
CA GLU A 28 -14.89 -3.09 3.83
C GLU A 28 -14.08 -2.57 2.63
N LYS A 29 -12.81 -2.25 2.86
CA LYS A 29 -11.89 -1.84 1.80
C LYS A 29 -11.59 -3.02 0.87
N VAL A 30 -11.48 -2.74 -0.43
CA VAL A 30 -11.18 -3.74 -1.46
C VAL A 30 -9.80 -4.36 -1.23
N PHE A 31 -8.85 -3.56 -0.76
CA PHE A 31 -7.49 -3.97 -0.48
C PHE A 31 -7.13 -3.80 1.00
N ASP A 32 -6.32 -4.72 1.49
CA ASP A 32 -5.74 -4.62 2.84
C ASP A 32 -4.62 -3.59 2.86
N ALA A 33 -3.83 -3.50 1.78
CA ALA A 33 -2.78 -2.49 1.65
C ALA A 33 -2.49 -2.08 0.20
N PHE A 34 -2.17 -0.80 0.00
CA PHE A 34 -1.55 -0.27 -1.21
C PHE A 34 -0.03 -0.20 -1.02
N ILE A 35 0.75 -0.63 -2.02
CA ILE A 35 2.21 -0.55 -1.99
C ILE A 35 2.68 0.61 -2.87
N SER A 36 3.28 1.62 -2.24
CA SER A 36 3.96 2.73 -2.91
C SER A 36 5.47 2.45 -2.93
N TYR A 37 6.05 2.44 -4.12
CA TYR A 37 7.45 2.10 -4.35
C TYR A 37 8.00 2.88 -5.56
N SER A 38 9.33 2.96 -5.68
CA SER A 38 9.99 3.52 -6.85
C SER A 38 9.99 2.50 -7.99
N SER A 39 9.79 2.91 -9.24
CA SER A 39 9.83 2.00 -10.40
C SER A 39 11.15 1.21 -10.52
N LYS A 40 12.24 1.68 -9.91
CA LYS A 40 13.52 0.95 -9.85
C LYS A 40 13.43 -0.33 -9.00
N ASP A 41 12.51 -0.38 -8.05
CA ASP A 41 12.32 -1.49 -7.12
C ASP A 41 11.22 -2.46 -7.58
N GLU A 42 10.64 -2.26 -8.77
CA GLU A 42 9.50 -3.06 -9.24
C GLU A 42 9.79 -4.56 -9.26
N GLU A 43 10.99 -4.94 -9.72
CA GLU A 43 11.43 -6.34 -9.75
C GLU A 43 11.50 -6.93 -8.33
N PHE A 44 12.02 -6.17 -7.37
CA PHE A 44 12.06 -6.61 -5.97
C PHE A 44 10.66 -6.78 -5.38
N ILE A 45 9.75 -5.84 -5.68
CA ILE A 45 8.35 -5.89 -5.24
C ILE A 45 7.66 -7.14 -5.80
N ALA A 46 7.78 -7.39 -7.10
CA ALA A 46 7.14 -8.50 -7.79
C ALA A 46 7.72 -9.86 -7.37
N ALA A 47 9.04 -9.96 -7.20
CA ALA A 47 9.70 -11.24 -6.90
C ALA A 47 9.70 -11.60 -5.40
N ASN A 48 9.68 -10.61 -4.50
CA ASN A 48 9.87 -10.84 -3.06
C ASN A 48 8.69 -10.34 -2.23
N LEU A 49 8.42 -9.03 -2.25
CA LEU A 49 7.49 -8.44 -1.28
C LEU A 49 6.05 -8.90 -1.48
N VAL A 50 5.55 -8.86 -2.71
CA VAL A 50 4.17 -9.26 -3.04
C VAL A 50 3.94 -10.74 -2.77
N PRO A 51 4.77 -11.68 -3.27
CA PRO A 51 4.57 -13.10 -3.00
C PRO A 51 4.58 -13.44 -1.50
N VAL A 52 5.45 -12.82 -0.71
CA VAL A 52 5.53 -13.08 0.74
C VAL A 52 4.27 -12.62 1.47
N LEU A 53 3.67 -11.51 1.06
CA LEU A 53 2.47 -10.95 1.68
C LEU A 53 1.18 -11.62 1.18
N GLU A 54 1.10 -12.01 -0.09
CA GLU A 54 -0.09 -12.69 -0.63
C GLU A 54 -0.11 -14.19 -0.26
N ASN A 55 1.06 -14.85 -0.19
CA ASN A 55 1.18 -16.29 0.07
C ASN A 55 1.65 -16.64 1.50
N GLY A 56 1.85 -15.65 2.37
CA GLY A 56 2.20 -15.89 3.77
C GLY A 56 1.08 -16.56 4.57
N ASN A 57 1.33 -16.82 5.87
CA ASN A 57 0.32 -17.40 6.77
C ASN A 57 -1.00 -16.60 6.81
N ARG A 58 -0.91 -15.29 6.62
CA ARG A 58 -2.07 -14.41 6.39
C ARG A 58 -1.99 -13.86 4.98
N LYS A 59 -3.00 -14.17 4.18
CA LYS A 59 -3.11 -13.70 2.79
C LYS A 59 -3.66 -12.28 2.80
N TYR A 60 -2.85 -11.31 2.37
CA TYR A 60 -3.26 -9.92 2.21
C TYR A 60 -3.69 -9.64 0.77
N ARG A 61 -4.78 -8.89 0.59
CA ARG A 61 -5.16 -8.31 -0.71
C ARG A 61 -4.37 -7.03 -0.94
N LEU A 62 -3.45 -7.05 -1.91
CA LEU A 62 -2.59 -5.92 -2.19
C LEU A 62 -3.02 -5.16 -3.44
N CYS A 63 -2.97 -3.82 -3.36
CA CYS A 63 -3.03 -2.95 -4.53
C CYS A 63 -1.60 -2.60 -4.96
N VAL A 64 -1.24 -2.99 -6.19
CA VAL A 64 0.12 -2.87 -6.74
C VAL A 64 0.06 -2.18 -8.10
N HIS A 65 0.95 -1.20 -8.30
CA HIS A 65 0.97 -0.34 -9.49
C HIS A 65 0.99 -1.10 -10.81
N TYR A 66 1.89 -2.09 -11.00
CA TYR A 66 2.02 -2.80 -12.28
C TYR A 66 0.81 -3.70 -12.65
N ARG A 67 -0.07 -4.00 -11.69
CA ARG A 67 -1.20 -4.94 -11.87
C ARG A 67 -2.55 -4.24 -11.85
N ASP A 68 -2.75 -3.35 -10.88
CA ASP A 68 -4.07 -2.85 -10.50
C ASP A 68 -4.36 -1.45 -11.07
N PHE A 69 -3.37 -0.80 -11.70
CA PHE A 69 -3.56 0.54 -12.24
C PHE A 69 -4.13 0.51 -13.67
N PRO A 70 -5.28 1.17 -13.92
CA PRO A 70 -5.87 1.24 -15.24
C PRO A 70 -5.00 2.07 -16.21
N VAL A 71 -4.71 1.49 -17.36
CA VAL A 71 -4.00 2.18 -18.45
C VAL A 71 -4.83 3.36 -18.96
N GLY A 72 -4.19 4.51 -19.17
CA GLY A 72 -4.82 5.71 -19.73
C GLY A 72 -5.55 6.63 -18.74
N ARG A 73 -5.53 6.32 -17.43
CA ARG A 73 -5.96 7.27 -16.39
C ARG A 73 -4.81 8.13 -15.88
N ASN A 74 -5.16 9.27 -15.29
CA ASN A 74 -4.22 10.10 -14.58
C ASN A 74 -3.63 9.32 -13.38
N ILE A 75 -2.29 9.31 -13.28
CA ILE A 75 -1.58 8.56 -12.25
C ILE A 75 -1.91 9.05 -10.84
N THR A 76 -2.08 10.36 -10.66
CA THR A 76 -2.38 10.97 -9.36
C THR A 76 -3.76 10.56 -8.85
N ASP A 77 -4.78 10.59 -9.72
CA ASP A 77 -6.13 10.12 -9.37
C ASP A 77 -6.11 8.62 -9.03
N THR A 78 -5.33 7.84 -9.77
CA THR A 78 -5.21 6.40 -9.55
C THR A 78 -4.54 6.08 -8.21
N ILE A 79 -3.48 6.81 -7.84
CA ILE A 79 -2.84 6.70 -6.52
C ILE A 79 -3.83 7.06 -5.42
N TYR A 80 -4.59 8.15 -5.58
CA TYR A 80 -5.58 8.56 -4.59
C TYR A 80 -6.63 7.47 -4.36
N ARG A 81 -7.20 6.94 -5.44
CA ARG A 81 -8.14 5.81 -5.39
C ARG A 81 -7.53 4.56 -4.77
N ALA A 82 -6.27 4.25 -5.06
CA ALA A 82 -5.58 3.10 -4.46
C ALA A 82 -5.45 3.27 -2.94
N ILE A 83 -5.15 4.47 -2.46
CA ILE A 83 -5.10 4.79 -1.03
C ILE A 83 -6.50 4.73 -0.41
N GLU A 84 -7.52 5.28 -1.06
CA GLU A 84 -8.91 5.27 -0.56
C GLU A 84 -9.47 3.86 -0.42
N ASN A 85 -9.18 3.00 -1.40
CA ASN A 85 -9.64 1.60 -1.44
C ASN A 85 -8.76 0.64 -0.65
N SER A 86 -7.71 1.15 0.01
CA SER A 86 -6.82 0.35 0.85
C SER A 86 -6.93 0.74 2.32
N SER A 87 -7.04 -0.27 3.18
CA SER A 87 -7.02 -0.06 4.64
C SER A 87 -5.70 0.55 5.12
N ARG A 88 -4.60 0.25 4.41
CA ARG A 88 -3.24 0.67 4.77
C ARG A 88 -2.44 1.06 3.53
N THR A 89 -1.38 1.83 3.74
CA THR A 89 -0.38 2.13 2.70
C THR A 89 1.00 1.73 3.20
N ILE A 90 1.70 0.92 2.41
CA ILE A 90 3.07 0.48 2.65
C ILE A 90 3.96 1.30 1.72
N LEU A 91 4.91 2.05 2.28
CA LEU A 91 5.87 2.83 1.53
C LEU A 91 7.23 2.13 1.56
N LEU A 92 7.74 1.74 0.38
CA LEU A 92 9.11 1.27 0.23
C LEU A 92 10.02 2.48 -0.02
N LEU A 93 11.00 2.65 0.87
CA LEU A 93 12.03 3.67 0.77
C LEU A 93 13.35 2.99 0.41
N SER A 94 13.76 3.12 -0.85
CA SER A 94 15.08 2.71 -1.34
C SER A 94 16.07 3.89 -1.27
N VAL A 95 17.35 3.58 -1.07
CA VAL A 95 18.46 4.55 -0.95
C VAL A 95 19.30 4.53 -2.22
#